data_AF-A0A2E2AGP8-F1
#
_entry.id   AF-A0A2E2AGP8-F1
#
_cell.length_a   1.000
_cell.length_b   1.000
_cell.length_c   1.000
_cell.angle_alpha   90.00
_cell.angle_beta   90.00
_cell.angle_gamma   90.00
#
_symmetry.space_group_name_H-M   'P 1'
#
loop_
_entity.id
_entity.type
_entity.pdbx_description
1 polymer ?
#
loop_
_entity_poly.entity_id
_entity_poly.type
_entity_poly.pdbx_seq_one_letter_code
_entity_poly.pdbx_strand_id
1 'polypeptide(L)' 'MKDPVTDFWGNIEYAFDQGKFKNILDDLVTNVRRELDNSSMTAQSIDRHDSYSDIATIAQKDGLEDFAIALRFVE' A
#
# COMPACT_ATOMS: atom_id res chain seq x y z
N MET A 1 2.67 11.36 -11.95
CA MET A 1 1.81 11.29 -10.76
C MET A 1 2.66 11.61 -9.54
N LYS A 2 2.07 12.08 -8.44
CA LYS A 2 2.77 12.07 -7.15
C LYS A 2 2.89 10.61 -6.69
N ASP A 3 4.02 10.29 -6.07
CA ASP A 3 4.30 8.97 -5.54
C ASP A 3 3.22 8.56 -4.50
N PRO A 4 2.53 7.42 -4.68
CA PRO A 4 1.45 7.01 -3.78
C PRO A 4 1.86 6.89 -2.31
N VAL A 5 3.10 6.49 -2.03
CA VAL A 5 3.60 6.33 -0.66
C VAL A 5 3.82 7.69 0.01
N THR A 6 4.30 8.68 -0.74
CA THR A 6 4.43 10.06 -0.29
C THR A 6 3.07 10.65 0.08
N ASP A 7 2.04 10.40 -0.73
CA ASP A 7 0.68 10.88 -0.45
C ASP A 7 0.08 10.19 0.79
N PHE A 8 0.41 8.92 1.05
CA PHE A 8 0.01 8.21 2.26
C PHE A 8 0.55 8.87 3.54
N TRP A 9 1.85 9.15 3.61
CA TRP A 9 2.46 9.75 4.81
C TRP A 9 1.91 11.14 5.13
N GLY A 10 1.66 11.97 4.11
CA GLY A 10 1.07 13.29 4.30
C GLY A 10 -0.37 13.27 4.84
N ASN A 11 -1.12 12.21 4.54
CA ASN A 11 -2.50 12.06 5.00
C ASN A 11 -2.59 11.40 6.39
N ILE A 12 -1.63 10.53 6.75
CA ILE A 12 -1.58 9.87 8.07
C ILE A 12 -1.51 10.88 9.22
N GLU A 13 -0.72 11.95 9.07
CA GLU A 13 -0.56 12.97 10.12
C GLU A 13 -1.89 13.63 10.49
N TYR A 14 -2.88 13.60 9.59
CA TYR A 14 -4.21 14.14 9.81
C TYR A 14 -5.23 13.10 10.30
N ALA A 15 -4.90 11.82 10.19
CA ALA A 15 -5.78 10.69 10.46
C ALA A 15 -5.59 10.11 11.87
N PHE A 16 -5.82 10.93 12.90
CA PHE A 16 -5.91 10.46 14.29
C PHE A 16 -7.20 9.67 14.60
N ASP A 17 -8.08 9.47 13.61
CA ASP A 17 -9.29 8.66 13.69
C ASP A 17 -9.14 7.37 12.86
N GLN A 18 -9.41 6.23 13.49
CA GLN A 18 -9.27 4.88 12.92
C GLN A 18 -10.03 4.71 11.60
N GLY A 19 -11.20 5.35 11.46
CA GLY A 19 -11.99 5.28 10.23
C GLY A 19 -11.34 5.99 9.04
N LYS A 20 -10.66 7.12 9.28
CA LYS A 20 -9.95 7.87 8.22
C LYS A 20 -8.67 7.17 7.80
N PHE A 21 -8.00 6.53 8.76
CA PHE A 21 -6.77 5.80 8.52
C PHE A 21 -6.96 4.61 7.59
N LYS A 22 -8.03 3.82 7.79
CA LYS A 22 -8.36 2.71 6.89
C LYS A 22 -8.57 3.19 5.44
N ASN A 23 -9.29 4.30 5.25
CA ASN A 23 -9.51 4.85 3.91
C ASN A 23 -8.21 5.27 3.22
N ILE A 24 -7.28 5.88 3.97
CA ILE A 24 -5.97 6.29 3.44
C ILE A 24 -5.13 5.07 3.01
N LEU A 25 -5.23 3.97 3.75
CA LEU A 25 -4.56 2.72 3.40
C LEU A 25 -5.17 2.06 2.16
N ASP A 26 -6.50 1.99 2.09
CA ASP A 26 -7.22 1.45 0.93
C ASP A 26 -6.89 2.27 -0.34
N ASP A 27 -6.77 3.60 -0.20
CA ASP A 27 -6.34 4.50 -1.29
C ASP A 27 -4.89 4.25 -1.72
N LEU A 28 -3.96 4.07 -0.76
CA LEU A 28 -2.57 3.72 -1.06
C LEU A 28 -2.49 2.43 -1.89
N VAL A 29 -3.16 1.37 -1.44
CA VAL A 29 -3.17 0.06 -2.11
C VAL A 29 -3.77 0.17 -3.50
N THR A 30 -4.87 0.90 -3.64
CA THR A 30 -5.52 1.13 -4.93
C THR A 30 -4.62 1.89 -5.89
N ASN A 31 -3.91 2.92 -5.41
CA ASN A 31 -3.04 3.73 -6.26
C ASN A 31 -1.78 2.97 -6.69
N VAL A 32 -1.10 2.28 -5.76
CA VAL A 32 0.05 1.43 -6.09
C VAL A 32 -0.36 0.35 -7.10
N ARG A 33 -1.52 -0.29 -6.92
CA ARG A 33 -2.00 -1.30 -7.87
C ARG A 33 -2.16 -0.74 -9.29
N ARG A 34 -2.58 0.51 -9.45
CA ARG A 34 -2.76 1.16 -10.77
C ARG A 34 -1.43 1.48 -11.46
N GLU A 35 -0.35 1.60 -10.71
CA GLU A 35 0.99 1.88 -11.25
C GLU A 35 1.77 0.61 -11.60
N LEU A 36 1.39 -0.53 -11.03
CA LEU A 36 2.05 -1.81 -11.29
C LEU A 36 1.53 -2.49 -12.58
N ASP A 37 2.46 -3.08 -13.32
CA ASP A 37 2.12 -3.99 -14.41
C ASP A 37 1.43 -5.25 -13.86
N ASN A 38 0.51 -5.83 -14.63
CA ASN A 38 -0.22 -7.04 -14.24
C ASN A 38 0.68 -8.27 -14.02
N SER A 39 1.91 -8.25 -14.54
CA SER A 39 2.90 -9.29 -14.27
C SER A 39 3.57 -9.18 -12.89
N SER A 40 3.46 -8.03 -12.20
CA SER A 40 4.00 -7.87 -10.84
C SER A 40 3.33 -8.85 -9.88
N MET A 41 4.13 -9.48 -9.02
CA MET A 41 3.60 -10.37 -8.00
C MET A 41 2.82 -9.57 -6.96
N THR A 42 3.26 -8.34 -6.64
CA THR A 42 2.53 -7.42 -5.77
C THR A 42 1.17 -7.06 -6.35
N ALA A 43 1.09 -6.75 -7.65
CA ALA A 43 -0.19 -6.47 -8.31
C ALA A 43 -1.16 -7.65 -8.17
N GLN A 44 -0.69 -8.87 -8.41
CA GLN A 44 -1.49 -10.09 -8.28
C GLN A 44 -1.89 -10.41 -6.84
N SER A 45 -1.07 -10.03 -5.86
CA SER A 45 -1.39 -10.20 -4.43
C SER A 45 -2.49 -9.23 -4.00
N ILE A 46 -2.41 -7.97 -4.44
CA ILE A 46 -3.47 -6.98 -4.23
C ILE A 46 -4.79 -7.44 -4.88
N ASP A 47 -4.76 -7.91 -6.13
CA ASP A 47 -5.95 -8.37 -6.86
C ASP A 47 -6.61 -9.61 -6.21
N ARG A 48 -5.83 -10.41 -5.49
CA ARG A 48 -6.33 -11.57 -4.73
C ARG A 48 -6.91 -11.17 -3.37
N HIS A 49 -6.82 -9.91 -2.97
CA HIS A 49 -7.18 -9.41 -1.65
C HIS A 49 -6.46 -10.16 -0.52
N ASP A 50 -5.16 -10.45 -0.74
CA ASP A 50 -4.30 -10.99 0.31
C ASP A 50 -4.22 -10.01 1.51
N SER A 51 -3.75 -10.51 2.66
CA SER A 51 -3.56 -9.66 3.83
C SER A 51 -2.50 -8.58 3.58
N TYR A 52 -2.56 -7.45 4.29
CA TYR A 52 -1.54 -6.40 4.16
C TYR A 52 -0.13 -6.88 4.51
N SER A 53 0.00 -7.84 5.45
CA SER A 53 1.27 -8.51 5.76
C SER A 53 1.84 -9.28 4.58
N ASP A 54 0.97 -10.06 3.90
CA ASP A 54 1.36 -10.88 2.77
C ASP A 54 1.72 -9.99 1.57
N ILE A 55 0.91 -8.96 1.30
CA ILE A 55 1.18 -7.96 0.27
C ILE A 55 2.50 -7.26 0.57
N ALA A 56 2.77 -6.85 1.81
CA ALA A 56 4.04 -6.21 2.20
C ALA A 56 5.25 -7.13 1.97
N THR A 57 5.10 -8.41 2.28
CA THR A 57 6.16 -9.41 2.08
C THR A 57 6.46 -9.61 0.59
N ILE A 58 5.45 -9.60 -0.27
CA ILE A 58 5.61 -9.71 -1.72
C ILE A 58 6.16 -8.40 -2.31
N ALA A 59 5.63 -7.25 -1.90
CA ALA A 59 6.13 -5.92 -2.26
C ALA A 59 7.62 -5.76 -1.99
N GLN A 60 8.11 -6.22 -0.83
CA GLN A 60 9.53 -6.20 -0.54
C GLN A 60 10.36 -7.08 -1.50
N LYS A 61 9.82 -8.22 -1.94
CA LYS A 61 10.51 -9.09 -2.91
C LYS A 61 10.51 -8.50 -4.32
N ASP A 62 9.47 -7.74 -4.67
CA ASP A 62 9.33 -7.01 -5.94
C ASP A 62 10.14 -5.69 -5.95
N GLY A 63 10.84 -5.34 -4.87
CA GLY A 63 11.66 -4.12 -4.76
C GLY A 63 10.85 -2.84 -4.49
N LEU A 64 9.68 -2.99 -3.87
CA LEU A 64 8.79 -1.90 -3.47
C LEU A 64 8.92 -1.66 -1.95
N GLU A 65 10.15 -1.40 -1.48
CA GLU A 65 10.43 -1.29 -0.05
C GLU A 65 9.56 -0.26 0.68
N ASP A 66 9.37 0.93 0.11
CA ASP A 66 8.61 2.01 0.76
C ASP A 66 7.12 1.66 0.91
N PHE A 67 6.55 0.97 -0.09
CA PHE A 67 5.19 0.44 -0.01
C PHE A 67 5.07 -0.67 1.03
N ALA A 68 6.05 -1.59 1.08
CA ALA A 68 6.08 -2.65 2.07
C ALA A 68 6.17 -2.11 3.51
N ILE A 69 6.92 -1.02 3.72
CA ILE A 69 7.00 -0.33 5.02
C ILE A 69 5.66 0.28 5.39
N ALA A 70 5.00 0.99 4.46
CA ALA A 70 3.69 1.58 4.69
C ALA A 70 2.64 0.53 5.10
N LEU A 71 2.62 -0.63 4.45
CA LEU A 71 1.70 -1.73 4.77
C LEU A 71 1.99 -2.44 6.11
N ARG A 72 3.22 -2.41 6.60
CA ARG A 72 3.59 -2.98 7.91
C ARG A 72 3.35 -2.03 9.07
N PHE A 73 3.22 -0.74 8.79
CA PHE A 73 2.89 0.27 9.80
C PHE A 73 1.47 0.06 10.37
N VAL A 74 0.65 -0.76 9.72
CA VAL A 74 -0.78 -0.93 9.96
C VAL A 74 -1.16 -2.27 10.61
N GLU A 75 -0.20 -3.18 10.79
CA GLU A 75 -0.35 -4.39 11.60
C GLU A 75 -0.10 -4.11 13.09
#